data_AF-A0AAV4EXX6-F1
#
_entry.id   AF-A0AAV4EXX6-F1
#
_cell.length_a   1.000
_cell.length_b   1.000
_cell.length_c   1.000
_cell.angle_alpha   90.00
_cell.angle_beta   90.00
_cell.angle_gamma   90.00
#
_symmetry.space_group_name_H-M   'P 1'
#
loop_
_entity.id
_entity.type
_entity.pdbx_description
1 polymer ?
#
loop_
_entity_poly.entity_id
_entity_poly.type
_entity_poly.pdbx_seq_one_letter_code
_entity_poly.pdbx_strand_id
1 'polypeptide(L)'
;VVVVVVVVVVAVAVTAAAVVVVVVVVVVVELVVVVEVVVVVAAVVVVVVVVVVVVVVNSSSSSSSSSSSSKIVVVVVVVVVVVVVVVVVVVVVVAVVAVVVVVVVLVVVVVVVVVVVVVVVVVVVVVVVVVIVVSKCLTIHRFQTYS
;
A
#
# COMPACT_ATOMS: atom_id res chain seq x y z
N VAL A 1 9.94 33.04 24.04
CA VAL A 1 9.12 33.02 22.80
C VAL A 1 9.86 32.36 21.66
N VAL A 2 11.01 32.88 21.19
CA VAL A 2 11.78 32.27 20.09
C VAL A 2 12.14 30.81 20.36
N VAL A 3 12.69 30.50 21.54
CA VAL A 3 13.03 29.11 21.93
C VAL A 3 11.79 28.20 21.91
N VAL A 4 10.66 28.66 22.48
CA VAL A 4 9.41 27.90 22.50
C VAL A 4 8.90 27.63 21.07
N VAL A 5 8.96 28.65 20.21
CA VAL A 5 8.58 28.54 18.80
C VAL A 5 9.46 27.54 18.06
N VAL A 6 10.77 27.61 18.24
CA VAL A 6 11.71 26.66 17.63
C VAL A 6 11.42 25.24 18.10
N VAL A 7 11.20 25.04 19.41
CA VAL A 7 10.85 23.73 19.97
C VAL A 7 9.55 23.19 19.38
N VAL A 8 8.51 24.02 19.25
CA VAL A 8 7.23 23.61 18.65
C VAL A 8 7.40 23.24 17.18
N VAL A 9 8.12 24.04 16.39
CA VAL A 9 8.37 23.75 14.97
C VAL A 9 9.15 22.45 14.81
N VAL A 10 10.20 22.23 15.61
CA VAL A 10 10.98 21.00 15.59
C VAL A 10 10.13 19.80 15.98
N ALA A 11 9.32 19.90 17.05
CA ALA A 11 8.44 18.81 17.47
C ALA A 11 7.41 18.44 16.38
N VAL A 12 6.83 19.43 15.72
CA VAL A 12 5.89 19.22 14.61
C VAL A 12 6.59 18.55 13.43
N ALA A 13 7.79 19.01 13.05
CA ALA A 13 8.56 18.42 11.96
C ALA A 13 8.95 16.95 12.25
N VAL A 14 9.40 16.66 13.48
CA VAL A 14 9.73 15.29 13.90
C VAL A 14 8.49 14.40 13.90
N THR A 15 7.36 14.89 14.39
CA THR A 15 6.10 14.13 14.38
C THR A 15 5.65 13.83 12.96
N ALA A 16 5.73 14.80 12.06
CA ALA A 16 5.39 14.60 10.66
C ALA A 16 6.32 13.58 9.98
N ALA A 17 7.63 13.67 10.21
CA ALA A 17 8.59 12.71 9.69
C ALA A 17 8.33 11.29 10.22
N ALA A 18 8.04 11.15 11.52
CA ALA A 18 7.69 9.87 12.12
C ALA A 18 6.42 9.27 11.50
N VAL A 19 5.38 10.08 11.28
CA VAL A 19 4.16 9.62 10.60
C VAL A 19 4.48 9.15 9.19
N VAL A 20 5.28 9.88 8.42
CA VAL A 20 5.69 9.46 7.07
C VAL A 20 6.42 8.12 7.11
N VAL A 21 7.36 7.94 8.04
CA VAL A 21 8.11 6.67 8.18
C VAL A 21 7.17 5.52 8.52
N VAL A 22 6.28 5.69 9.50
CA VAL A 22 5.31 4.65 9.88
C VAL A 22 4.42 4.29 8.70
N VAL A 23 3.91 5.29 7.99
CA VAL A 23 3.05 5.08 6.81
C VAL A 23 3.80 4.31 5.71
N VAL A 24 5.05 4.67 5.42
CA VAL A 24 5.88 3.95 4.44
C VAL A 24 6.11 2.50 4.88
N VAL A 25 6.44 2.27 6.15
CA VAL A 25 6.66 0.92 6.69
C VAL A 25 5.39 0.07 6.55
N VAL A 26 4.23 0.61 6.90
CA VAL A 26 2.94 -0.10 6.77
C VAL A 26 2.70 -0.49 5.31
N VAL A 27 2.89 0.43 4.36
CA VAL A 27 2.73 0.12 2.93
C VAL A 27 3.70 -0.95 2.47
N VAL A 28 4.98 -0.85 2.84
CA VAL A 28 5.98 -1.85 2.45
C VAL A 28 5.60 -3.22 2.99
N VAL A 29 5.14 -3.31 4.24
CA VAL A 29 4.70 -4.57 4.84
C VAL A 29 3.49 -5.14 4.09
N GLU A 30 2.46 -4.33 3.83
CA GLU A 30 1.28 -4.79 3.09
C GLU A 30 1.63 -5.25 1.67
N LEU A 31 2.52 -4.54 0.98
CA LEU A 31 3.02 -4.94 -0.33
C LEU A 31 3.77 -6.28 -0.27
N VAL A 32 4.64 -6.47 0.71
CA VAL A 32 5.38 -7.74 0.89
C VAL A 32 4.40 -8.89 1.10
N VAL A 33 3.42 -8.73 1.99
CA VAL A 33 2.40 -9.75 2.26
C VAL A 33 1.61 -10.09 0.99
N VAL A 34 1.21 -9.07 0.23
CA VAL A 34 0.53 -9.25 -1.06
C VAL A 34 1.39 -10.06 -2.03
N VAL A 35 2.66 -9.72 -2.17
CA VAL A 35 3.58 -10.43 -3.08
C VAL A 35 3.73 -11.89 -2.65
N GLU A 36 3.93 -12.16 -1.35
CA GLU A 36 4.03 -13.54 -0.85
C GLU A 36 2.76 -14.35 -1.14
N VAL A 37 1.58 -13.77 -0.90
CA VAL A 37 0.30 -14.45 -1.18
C VAL A 37 0.17 -14.78 -2.67
N VAL A 38 0.52 -13.85 -3.56
CA VAL A 38 0.46 -14.08 -5.01
C VAL A 38 1.42 -15.20 -5.44
N VAL A 39 2.65 -15.20 -4.90
CA VAL A 39 3.65 -16.24 -5.19
C VAL A 39 3.18 -17.61 -4.71
N VAL A 40 2.62 -17.70 -3.50
CA VAL A 40 2.09 -18.95 -2.95
C VAL A 40 0.92 -19.46 -3.78
N VAL A 41 -0.03 -18.60 -4.15
CA VAL A 41 -1.17 -18.98 -4.99
C VAL A 41 -0.69 -19.49 -6.35
N ALA A 42 0.25 -18.79 -7.00
CA ALA A 42 0.83 -19.22 -8.26
C ALA A 42 1.54 -20.58 -8.13
N ALA A 43 2.32 -20.79 -7.07
CA ALA A 43 3.01 -22.06 -6.82
C ALA A 43 2.01 -23.22 -6.62
N VAL A 44 0.95 -23.01 -5.82
CA VAL A 44 -0.09 -24.02 -5.61
C VAL A 44 -0.76 -24.41 -6.92
N VAL A 45 -1.05 -23.43 -7.79
CA VAL A 45 -1.67 -23.67 -9.09
C VAL A 45 -0.77 -24.50 -9.99
N VAL A 46 0.53 -24.19 -10.05
CA VAL A 46 1.50 -24.98 -10.81
C VAL A 46 1.53 -26.43 -10.30
N VAL A 47 1.56 -26.63 -8.97
CA VAL A 47 1.52 -27.98 -8.38
C VAL A 47 0.24 -28.72 -8.77
N VAL A 48 -0.92 -28.07 -8.68
CA VAL A 48 -2.21 -28.67 -9.06
C VAL A 48 -2.20 -29.08 -10.53
N VAL A 49 -1.74 -28.21 -11.43
CA VAL A 49 -1.64 -28.51 -12.86
C VAL A 49 -0.70 -29.69 -13.09
N VAL A 50 0.47 -29.72 -12.46
CA VAL A 50 1.44 -30.82 -12.58
C VAL A 50 0.82 -32.13 -12.11
N VAL A 51 0.16 -32.15 -10.94
CA VAL A 51 -0.49 -33.35 -10.41
C VAL A 51 -1.57 -33.84 -11.38
N VAL A 52 -2.42 -32.94 -11.90
CA VAL A 52 -3.46 -33.31 -12.87
C VAL A 52 -2.84 -33.90 -14.13
N VAL A 53 -1.79 -33.29 -14.68
CA VAL A 53 -1.08 -33.82 -15.85
C VAL A 53 -0.48 -35.19 -15.56
N VAL A 54 0.20 -35.37 -14.43
CA VAL A 54 0.80 -36.66 -14.03
C VAL A 54 -0.26 -37.74 -13.88
N VAL A 55 -1.39 -37.44 -13.23
CA VAL A 55 -2.50 -38.39 -13.08
C VAL A 55 -3.04 -38.80 -14.45
N VAL A 56 -3.29 -37.84 -15.35
CA VAL A 56 -3.80 -38.11 -16.70
C VAL A 56 -2.83 -38.96 -17.52
N VAL A 57 -1.53 -38.64 -17.47
CA VAL A 57 -0.48 -39.40 -18.18
C VAL A 57 -0.38 -40.82 -17.61
N ASN A 58 -0.38 -40.98 -16.28
CA ASN A 58 -0.25 -42.29 -15.64
C ASN A 58 -1.47 -43.18 -15.94
N SER A 59 -2.68 -42.61 -15.98
CA SER A 59 -3.90 -43.33 -16.37
C SER A 59 -3.91 -43.80 -17.83
N SER A 60 -3.04 -43.26 -18.70
CA SER A 60 -2.98 -43.63 -20.11
C SER A 60 -2.23 -44.94 -20.38
N SER A 61 -1.46 -45.44 -19.40
CA SER A 61 -0.54 -46.58 -19.60
C SER A 61 -1.17 -47.96 -19.43
N SER A 62 -2.43 -48.06 -18.96
CA SER A 62 -2.98 -49.33 -18.46
C SER A 62 -4.15 -49.92 -19.25
N SER A 63 -4.46 -49.47 -20.48
CA SER A 63 -5.58 -50.07 -21.23
C SER A 63 -5.36 -50.14 -22.73
N SER A 64 -4.88 -51.31 -23.12
CA SER A 64 -5.08 -51.93 -24.42
C SER A 64 -6.55 -51.87 -24.84
N SER A 65 -6.76 -51.36 -26.05
CA SER A 65 -7.90 -51.62 -26.93
C SER A 65 -9.30 -51.11 -26.50
N SER A 66 -9.86 -50.24 -27.36
CA SER A 66 -11.30 -49.97 -27.54
C SER A 66 -11.98 -48.92 -26.64
N SER A 67 -11.68 -47.64 -26.87
CA SER A 67 -12.68 -46.55 -27.05
C SER A 67 -12.00 -45.18 -27.01
N SER A 68 -11.65 -44.64 -28.18
CA SER A 68 -11.02 -43.31 -28.31
C SER A 68 -11.88 -42.16 -27.79
N SER A 69 -13.21 -42.32 -27.74
CA SER A 69 -14.14 -41.25 -27.34
C SER A 69 -14.03 -40.87 -25.86
N SER A 70 -13.85 -41.83 -24.95
CA SER A 70 -13.80 -41.55 -23.50
C SER A 70 -12.53 -40.82 -23.08
N LYS A 71 -11.40 -41.06 -23.77
CA LYS A 71 -10.13 -40.35 -23.52
C LYS A 71 -10.24 -38.86 -23.87
N ILE A 72 -10.95 -38.54 -24.96
CA ILE A 72 -11.17 -37.16 -25.40
C ILE A 72 -11.97 -36.37 -24.36
N VAL A 73 -13.04 -36.96 -23.81
CA VAL A 73 -13.86 -36.30 -22.78
C VAL A 73 -13.03 -35.97 -21.54
N VAL A 74 -12.20 -36.90 -21.07
CA VAL A 74 -11.32 -36.67 -19.91
C VAL A 74 -10.35 -35.52 -20.16
N VAL A 75 -9.72 -35.47 -21.34
CA VAL A 75 -8.82 -34.37 -21.71
C VAL A 75 -9.57 -33.04 -21.74
N VAL A 76 -10.76 -33.00 -22.33
CA VAL A 76 -11.57 -31.76 -22.37
C VAL A 76 -11.92 -31.30 -20.96
N VAL A 77 -12.35 -32.20 -20.07
CA VAL A 77 -12.65 -31.84 -18.67
C VAL A 77 -11.42 -31.29 -17.97
N VAL A 78 -10.26 -31.92 -18.13
CA VAL A 78 -8.99 -31.45 -17.55
C VAL A 78 -8.64 -30.05 -18.06
N VAL A 79 -8.75 -29.81 -19.37
CA VAL A 79 -8.49 -28.50 -19.96
C VAL A 79 -9.45 -27.45 -19.39
N VAL A 80 -10.75 -27.77 -19.29
CA VAL A 80 -11.73 -26.86 -18.68
C VAL A 80 -11.37 -26.54 -17.23
N VAL A 81 -11.00 -27.55 -16.43
CA VAL A 81 -10.57 -27.34 -15.04
C VAL A 81 -9.35 -26.43 -14.98
N VAL A 82 -8.34 -26.67 -15.82
CA VAL A 82 -7.13 -25.84 -15.87
C VAL A 82 -7.49 -24.39 -16.24
N VAL A 83 -8.34 -24.18 -17.24
CA VAL A 83 -8.80 -22.85 -17.64
C VAL A 83 -9.54 -22.15 -16.49
N VAL A 84 -10.45 -22.85 -15.80
CA VAL A 84 -11.15 -22.29 -14.64
C VAL A 84 -10.18 -21.89 -13.53
N VAL A 85 -9.21 -22.76 -13.21
CA VAL A 85 -8.18 -22.45 -12.20
C VAL A 85 -7.39 -21.20 -12.61
N VAL A 86 -6.94 -21.12 -13.87
CA VAL A 86 -6.22 -19.94 -14.36
C VAL A 86 -7.08 -18.67 -14.25
N VAL A 87 -8.36 -18.73 -14.62
CA VAL A 87 -9.28 -17.58 -14.50
C VAL A 87 -9.42 -17.15 -13.03
N VAL A 88 -9.60 -18.10 -12.11
CA VAL A 88 -9.70 -17.79 -10.67
C VAL A 88 -8.41 -17.11 -10.19
N VAL A 89 -7.25 -17.59 -10.58
CA VAL A 89 -5.96 -16.97 -10.23
C VAL A 89 -5.87 -15.56 -10.76
N VAL A 90 -6.23 -15.32 -12.02
CA VAL A 90 -6.22 -13.98 -12.61
C VAL A 90 -7.15 -13.04 -11.84
N VAL A 91 -8.36 -13.50 -11.49
CA VAL A 91 -9.31 -12.70 -10.68
C VAL A 91 -8.72 -12.35 -9.32
N VAL A 92 -8.11 -13.32 -8.63
CA VAL A 92 -7.46 -13.09 -7.33
C VAL A 92 -6.33 -12.08 -7.47
N VAL A 93 -5.46 -12.22 -8.48
CA VAL A 93 -4.37 -11.27 -8.73
C VAL A 93 -4.91 -9.86 -8.99
N VAL A 94 -5.94 -9.71 -9.83
CA VAL A 94 -6.55 -8.40 -10.12
C VAL A 94 -7.16 -7.78 -8.86
N ALA A 95 -7.87 -8.57 -8.04
CA ALA A 95 -8.44 -8.10 -6.78
C ALA A 95 -7.35 -7.62 -5.82
N VAL A 96 -6.27 -8.38 -5.69
CA VAL A 96 -5.12 -8.03 -4.85
C VAL A 96 -4.45 -6.75 -5.35
N VAL A 97 -4.23 -6.61 -6.65
CA VAL A 97 -3.68 -5.37 -7.25
C VAL A 97 -4.60 -4.18 -6.97
N ALA A 98 -5.91 -4.35 -7.08
CA ALA A 98 -6.87 -3.28 -6.77
C ALA A 98 -6.78 -2.84 -5.30
N VAL A 99 -6.70 -3.79 -4.36
CA VAL A 99 -6.51 -3.49 -2.93
C VAL A 99 -5.22 -2.71 -2.70
N VAL A 100 -4.10 -3.15 -3.31
CA VAL A 100 -2.82 -2.44 -3.23
C VAL A 100 -2.94 -1.00 -3.73
N VAL A 101 -3.59 -0.77 -4.87
CA VAL A 101 -3.77 0.59 -5.41
C VAL A 101 -4.57 1.45 -4.43
N VAL A 102 -5.64 0.93 -3.83
CA VAL A 102 -6.44 1.66 -2.84
C VAL A 102 -5.60 2.03 -1.62
N VAL A 103 -4.82 1.09 -1.08
CA VAL A 103 -3.91 1.34 0.05
C VAL A 103 -2.93 2.45 -0.28
N VAL A 104 -2.27 2.38 -1.44
CA VAL A 104 -1.29 3.39 -1.87
C VAL A 104 -1.94 4.76 -1.98
N VAL A 105 -3.14 4.85 -2.55
CA VAL A 105 -3.87 6.13 -2.65
C VAL A 105 -4.20 6.69 -1.27
N LEU A 106 -4.70 5.86 -0.35
CA LEU A 106 -5.01 6.30 1.02
C LEU A 106 -3.77 6.83 1.73
N VAL A 107 -2.64 6.15 1.56
CA VAL A 107 -1.35 6.58 2.12
C VAL A 107 -0.93 7.94 1.57
N VAL A 108 -1.01 8.13 0.25
CA VAL A 108 -0.71 9.43 -0.37
C VAL A 108 -1.61 10.53 0.20
N VAL A 109 -2.91 10.26 0.35
CA VAL A 109 -3.86 11.20 0.95
C VAL A 109 -3.45 11.56 2.39
N VAL A 110 -3.13 10.56 3.22
CA VAL A 110 -2.70 10.80 4.61
C VAL A 110 -1.43 11.65 4.65
N VAL A 111 -0.42 11.34 3.82
CA VAL A 111 0.82 12.12 3.75
C VAL A 111 0.54 13.57 3.34
N VAL A 112 -0.29 13.79 2.31
CA VAL A 112 -0.69 15.14 1.88
C VAL A 112 -1.37 15.90 3.01
N VAL A 113 -2.32 15.28 3.72
CA VAL A 113 -3.00 15.91 4.85
C VAL A 113 -2.01 16.30 5.95
N VAL A 114 -1.09 15.40 6.32
CA VAL A 114 -0.05 15.69 7.32
C VAL A 114 0.80 16.88 6.90
N VAL A 115 1.25 16.91 5.64
CA VAL A 115 2.05 18.03 5.10
C VAL A 115 1.26 19.34 5.18
N VAL A 116 -0.01 19.34 4.77
CA VAL A 116 -0.87 20.53 4.84
C VAL A 116 -1.01 21.02 6.28
N VAL A 117 -1.26 20.12 7.24
CA VAL A 117 -1.36 20.48 8.66
C VAL A 117 -0.06 21.10 9.17
N VAL A 118 1.09 20.51 8.84
CA VAL A 118 2.41 21.05 9.22
C VAL A 118 2.59 22.46 8.67
N VAL A 119 2.29 22.69 7.40
CA VAL A 119 2.39 24.00 6.76
C VAL A 119 1.50 25.02 7.47
N VAL A 120 0.24 24.67 7.75
CA VAL A 120 -0.70 25.56 8.47
C VAL A 120 -0.15 25.92 9.86
N VAL A 121 0.35 24.93 10.62
CA VAL A 121 0.92 25.18 11.95
C VAL A 121 2.12 26.13 11.86
N VAL A 122 3.03 25.91 10.90
CA VAL A 122 4.19 26.80 10.70
C VAL A 122 3.74 28.22 10.37
N VAL A 123 2.77 28.40 9.47
CA VAL A 123 2.23 29.73 9.11
C VAL A 123 1.64 30.42 10.35
N VAL A 124 0.81 29.73 11.13
CA VAL A 124 0.21 30.28 12.35
C VAL A 124 1.30 30.73 13.33
N VAL A 125 2.32 29.89 13.54
CA VAL A 125 3.44 30.21 14.43
C VAL A 125 4.20 31.44 13.96
N VAL A 126 4.48 31.56 12.66
CA VAL A 126 5.14 32.74 12.08
C VAL A 126 4.29 33.99 12.30
N VAL A 127 2.98 33.94 12.04
CA VAL A 127 2.07 35.08 12.27
C VAL A 127 2.09 35.51 13.74
N VAL A 128 2.01 34.56 14.67
CA VAL A 128 2.07 34.86 16.12
C VAL A 128 3.39 35.52 16.49
N VAL A 129 4.53 35.05 15.97
CA VAL A 129 5.84 35.68 16.22
C VAL A 129 5.85 37.12 15.70
N VAL A 130 5.38 37.35 14.48
CA VAL A 130 5.31 38.69 13.89
C VAL A 130 4.47 39.62 14.75
N VAL A 131 3.28 39.17 15.18
CA VAL A 131 2.39 39.95 16.05
C VAL A 131 3.09 40.31 17.37
N ILE A 132 3.79 39.37 18.01
CA ILE A 132 4.52 39.62 19.26
C ILE A 132 5.65 40.64 19.04
N VAL A 133 6.41 40.51 17.96
CA VAL A 133 7.51 41.43 17.62
C VAL A 133 6.98 42.85 17.37
N VAL A 134 5.92 42.97 16.55
CA VAL A 134 5.29 44.27 16.26
C VAL A 134 4.71 44.89 17.52
N SER A 135 4.04 44.12 18.37
CA SER A 135 3.48 44.61 19.64
C SER A 135 4.57 45.16 20.57
N LYS A 136 5.72 44.48 20.65
CA LYS A 136 6.87 44.97 21.44
C LYS A 136 7.49 46.23 20.85
N CYS A 137 7.65 46.29 19.53
CA CYS A 137 8.20 47.46 18.84
C CYS A 137 7.31 48.70 19.06
N LEU A 138 5.99 48.54 18.93
CA LEU A 138 5.02 49.61 19.20
C LEU A 138 5.07 50.10 20.65
N THR A 139 5.25 49.18 21.61
CA THR A 139 5.36 49.53 23.03
C THR A 139 6.60 50.37 23.32
N ILE A 140 7.74 50.05 22.68
CA ILE A 140 8.99 50.81 22.83
C ILE A 140 8.85 52.21 22.20
N HIS A 141 8.28 52.31 21.01
CA HIS A 141 8.09 53.60 20.34
C HIS A 141 7.16 54.53 21.12
N ARG A 142 6.07 53.98 21.68
CA ARG A 142 5.18 54.72 22.59
C ARG A 142 5.96 55.30 23.77
N PHE A 143 6.87 54.54 24.37
CA PHE A 143 7.65 55.01 25.52
C PHE A 143 8.58 56.20 25.18
N GLN A 144 9.18 56.20 23.98
CA GLN A 144 10.04 57.32 23.54
C GLN A 144 9.27 58.61 23.22
N THR A 145 7.97 58.53 22.91
CA THR A 145 7.18 59.73 22.56
C THR A 145 6.70 60.49 23.81
N TYR A 146 6.72 59.86 24.99
CA TYR A 146 6.26 60.47 26.25
C TYR A 146 7.39 60.91 27.18
N SER A 147 8.64 60.71 26.80
CA SER A 147 9.82 61.14 27.57
C SER A 147 10.47 62.36 26.96
#